data_AF-A0A024WAK2-F1
#
_entry.id   AF-A0A024WAK2-F1
#
_cell.length_a   1.000
_cell.length_b   1.000
_cell.length_c   1.000
_cell.angle_alpha   90.00
_cell.angle_beta   90.00
_cell.angle_gamma   90.00
#
_symmetry.space_group_name_H-M   'P 1'
#
loop_
_entity.id
_entity.type
_entity.pdbx_description
1 polymer ?
#
loop_
_entity_poly.entity_id
_entity_poly.type
_entity_poly.pdbx_seq_one_letter_code
_entity_poly.pdbx_strand_id
1 'polypeptide(L)'
;MSLIDSLNQEEQLLAKLCSFFNNTFNIKKMECIYPKYISRCELKKIIVKLVEKNVFCLYEDPNKKSVTLPKDNVNSIHNINFVYRDMYNKINSFLEKKSKHHSLFGKHKNVPDEEIYFCITNFSLKKVLNDLLENEEKEYIKKIYKKYIES
;
A
#
# COMPACT_ATOMS: atom_id res chain seq x y z
N MET A 1 -17.57 0.76 14.47
CA MET A 1 -17.15 1.84 13.55
C MET A 1 -16.37 1.22 12.41
N SER A 2 -16.67 1.59 11.17
CA SER A 2 -15.86 1.16 10.02
C SER A 2 -14.45 1.74 10.16
N LEU A 3 -13.45 1.04 9.63
CA LEU A 3 -12.07 1.54 9.56
C LEU A 3 -12.01 2.93 8.90
N ILE A 4 -12.89 3.16 7.91
CA ILE A 4 -13.00 4.41 7.15
C ILE A 4 -13.55 5.55 8.03
N ASP A 5 -14.51 5.25 8.92
CA ASP A 5 -15.11 6.25 9.82
C ASP A 5 -14.10 6.79 10.84
N SER A 6 -13.02 6.02 11.11
CA SER A 6 -11.95 6.43 12.01
C SER A 6 -10.91 7.36 11.37
N LEU A 7 -11.00 7.57 10.05
CA LEU A 7 -10.07 8.39 9.29
C LEU A 7 -10.53 9.85 9.25
N ASN A 8 -9.61 10.79 9.43
CA ASN A 8 -9.91 12.20 9.18
C ASN A 8 -9.96 12.50 7.67
N GLN A 9 -10.36 13.72 7.29
CA GLN A 9 -10.53 14.10 5.89
C GLN A 9 -9.26 13.94 5.05
N GLU A 10 -8.09 14.30 5.58
CA GLU A 10 -6.82 14.20 4.84
C GLU A 10 -6.35 12.75 4.68
N GLU A 11 -6.55 11.93 5.71
CA GLU A 11 -6.29 10.50 5.70
C GLU A 11 -7.20 9.78 4.70
N GLN A 12 -8.50 10.09 4.72
CA GLN A 12 -9.47 9.55 3.76
C GLN A 12 -9.10 9.94 2.34
N LEU A 13 -8.81 11.22 2.09
CA LEU A 13 -8.43 11.72 0.78
C LEU A 13 -7.19 10.97 0.26
N LEU A 14 -6.10 10.91 1.03
CA LEU A 14 -4.89 10.24 0.59
C LEU A 14 -5.12 8.74 0.33
N ALA A 15 -5.88 8.07 1.20
CA ALA A 15 -6.20 6.65 1.05
C ALA A 15 -7.05 6.38 -0.21
N LYS A 16 -8.06 7.21 -0.48
CA LYS A 16 -8.87 7.16 -1.70
C LYS A 16 -8.00 7.32 -2.94
N LEU A 17 -7.21 8.40 -3.00
CA LEU A 17 -6.32 8.67 -4.13
C LEU A 17 -5.34 7.51 -4.39
N CYS A 18 -4.75 6.96 -3.33
CA CYS A 18 -3.82 5.83 -3.45
C CYS A 18 -4.50 4.51 -3.85
N SER A 19 -5.81 4.37 -3.61
CA SER A 19 -6.58 3.19 -4.04
C SER A 19 -6.68 3.06 -5.57
N PHE A 20 -6.41 4.14 -6.30
CA PHE A 20 -6.34 4.14 -7.74
C PHE A 20 -5.13 3.35 -8.29
N PHE A 21 -4.04 3.25 -7.52
CA PHE A 21 -2.86 2.51 -7.97
C PHE A 21 -3.09 1.00 -7.96
N ASN A 22 -2.60 0.31 -8.99
CA ASN A 22 -2.80 -1.13 -9.14
C ASN A 22 -2.11 -1.95 -8.03
N ASN A 23 -0.83 -1.70 -7.77
CA ASN A 23 -0.05 -2.48 -6.80
C ASN A 23 0.55 -1.61 -5.70
N THR A 24 1.60 -0.86 -6.04
CA THR A 24 2.40 -0.13 -5.07
C THR A 24 2.55 1.33 -5.41
N PHE A 25 2.76 2.12 -4.38
CA PHE A 25 2.91 3.56 -4.48
C PHE A 25 3.96 4.05 -3.48
N ASN A 26 4.67 5.11 -3.82
CA ASN A 26 5.68 5.74 -2.97
C ASN A 26 5.32 7.22 -2.75
N ILE A 27 6.11 7.89 -1.90
CA ILE A 27 5.86 9.29 -1.55
C ILE A 27 5.82 10.21 -2.78
N LYS A 28 6.67 9.97 -3.80
CA LYS A 28 6.67 10.76 -5.05
C LYS A 28 5.36 10.63 -5.84
N LYS A 29 4.83 9.42 -5.95
CA LYS A 29 3.53 9.18 -6.60
C LYS A 29 2.39 9.85 -5.83
N MET A 30 2.43 9.78 -4.49
CA MET A 30 1.45 10.46 -3.63
C MET A 30 1.49 11.97 -3.80
N GLU A 31 2.67 12.59 -3.80
CA GLU A 31 2.88 14.02 -4.02
C GLU A 31 2.29 14.47 -5.37
N CYS A 32 2.45 13.66 -6.41
CA CYS A 32 2.00 13.99 -7.76
C CYS A 32 0.47 13.99 -7.91
N ILE A 33 -0.22 13.05 -7.27
CA ILE A 33 -1.69 12.93 -7.38
C ILE A 33 -2.45 13.75 -6.33
N TYR A 34 -1.77 14.29 -5.33
CA TYR A 34 -2.43 15.08 -4.30
C TYR A 34 -2.96 16.39 -4.92
N PRO A 35 -4.24 16.73 -4.74
CA PRO A 35 -4.88 17.84 -5.48
C PRO A 35 -4.46 19.23 -5.00
N LYS A 36 -3.81 19.33 -3.84
CA LYS A 36 -3.34 20.58 -3.25
C LYS A 36 -1.84 20.50 -3.01
N TYR A 37 -1.18 21.65 -2.86
CA TYR A 37 0.17 21.63 -2.35
C TYR A 37 0.18 21.04 -0.94
N ILE A 38 0.97 20.00 -0.73
CA ILE A 38 1.22 19.41 0.58
C ILE A 38 2.73 19.33 0.79
N SER A 39 3.20 19.77 1.97
CA SER A 39 4.61 19.63 2.29
C SER A 39 4.94 18.15 2.49
N ARG A 40 6.15 17.74 2.10
CA ARG A 40 6.62 16.38 2.28
C ARG A 40 6.58 15.93 3.74
N CYS A 41 6.79 16.84 4.69
CA CYS A 41 6.69 16.57 6.12
C CYS A 41 5.25 16.23 6.55
N GLU A 42 4.25 17.00 6.09
CA GLU A 42 2.84 16.71 6.39
C GLU A 42 2.38 15.42 5.72
N LEU A 43 2.76 15.19 4.47
CA LEU A 43 2.44 13.95 3.77
C LEU A 43 2.99 12.72 4.52
N LYS A 44 4.22 12.77 5.02
CA LYS A 44 4.81 11.71 5.85
C LYS A 44 4.00 11.46 7.12
N LYS A 45 3.51 12.50 7.80
CA LYS A 45 2.68 12.35 9.00
C LYS A 45 1.37 11.62 8.67
N ILE A 46 0.73 11.96 7.57
CA ILE A 46 -0.51 11.27 7.13
C ILE A 46 -0.21 9.80 6.81
N ILE A 47 0.89 9.51 6.09
CA ILE A 47 1.31 8.14 5.77
C ILE A 47 1.53 7.33 7.05
N VAL A 48 2.24 7.89 8.05
CA VAL A 48 2.48 7.23 9.34
C VAL A 48 1.16 6.87 10.01
N LYS A 49 0.21 7.81 10.10
CA LYS A 49 -1.12 7.56 10.68
C LYS A 49 -1.90 6.49 9.93
N LEU A 50 -1.85 6.49 8.59
CA LEU A 50 -2.52 5.47 7.77
C LEU A 50 -1.91 4.08 7.96
N VAL A 51 -0.60 3.99 8.21
CA VAL A 51 0.06 2.73 8.58
C VAL A 51 -0.35 2.27 9.98
N GLU A 52 -0.35 3.17 10.97
CA GLU A 52 -0.80 2.89 12.34
C GLU A 52 -2.25 2.40 12.39
N LYS A 53 -3.11 2.98 11.56
CA LYS A 53 -4.52 2.60 11.40
C LYS A 53 -4.73 1.37 10.50
N ASN A 54 -3.67 0.70 10.07
CA ASN A 54 -3.72 -0.48 9.19
C ASN A 54 -4.39 -0.25 7.82
N VAL A 55 -4.44 0.99 7.33
CA VAL A 55 -4.89 1.30 5.97
C VAL A 55 -3.77 0.99 4.97
N PHE A 56 -2.55 1.41 5.29
CA PHE A 56 -1.36 1.17 4.48
C PHE A 56 -0.44 0.10 5.09
N CYS A 57 0.21 -0.66 4.21
CA CYS A 57 1.28 -1.59 4.51
C CYS A 57 2.57 -1.16 3.80
N LEU A 58 3.72 -1.41 4.43
CA LEU A 58 5.00 -1.37 3.71
C LEU A 58 5.05 -2.53 2.71
N TYR A 59 5.41 -2.23 1.48
CA TYR A 59 5.62 -3.25 0.46
C TYR A 59 7.06 -3.77 0.57
N GLU A 60 7.20 -5.03 0.96
CA GLU A 60 8.46 -5.77 0.83
C GLU A 60 8.40 -6.61 -0.44
N ASP A 61 9.28 -6.33 -1.40
CA ASP A 61 9.36 -7.10 -2.64
C ASP A 61 9.61 -8.59 -2.31
N PRO A 62 8.67 -9.50 -2.65
CA PRO A 62 8.85 -10.92 -2.38
C PRO A 62 10.05 -11.51 -3.14
N ASN A 63 10.48 -10.91 -4.26
CA ASN A 63 11.63 -11.37 -5.04
C ASN A 63 12.98 -11.01 -4.40
N LYS A 64 13.01 -10.09 -3.42
CA LYS A 64 14.21 -9.80 -2.62
C LYS A 64 14.37 -10.73 -1.41
N LYS A 65 13.36 -11.53 -1.08
CA LYS A 65 13.53 -12.69 -0.19
C LYS A 65 14.02 -13.83 -1.08
N SER A 66 15.29 -14.20 -0.93
CA SER A 66 15.83 -15.45 -1.44
C SER A 66 15.06 -16.62 -0.81
N VAL A 67 13.89 -16.94 -1.36
CA VAL A 67 13.14 -18.14 -1.02
C VAL A 67 13.58 -19.19 -2.00
N THR A 68 14.57 -19.99 -1.58
CA THR A 68 14.82 -21.31 -2.16
C THR A 68 13.55 -22.13 -1.95
N LEU A 69 12.63 -22.12 -2.91
CA LEU A 69 11.50 -23.04 -2.92
C LEU A 69 12.03 -24.44 -3.30
N PRO A 70 11.76 -25.49 -2.51
CA PRO A 70 12.02 -26.85 -2.96
C PRO A 70 11.10 -27.14 -4.15
N LYS A 71 11.68 -27.58 -5.25
CA LYS A 71 10.94 -28.11 -6.39
C LYS A 71 10.33 -29.45 -5.98
N ASP A 72 9.05 -29.48 -5.59
CA ASP A 72 8.30 -30.73 -5.63
C ASP A 72 6.83 -30.51 -6.05
N ASN A 73 6.55 -31.06 -7.24
CA ASN A 73 5.28 -31.46 -7.85
C ASN A 73 4.01 -30.60 -7.65
N VAL A 74 3.67 -29.85 -8.71
CA VAL A 74 2.52 -28.93 -8.82
C VAL A 74 1.20 -29.63 -9.20
N ASN A 75 1.15 -30.97 -9.32
CA ASN A 75 -0.02 -31.67 -9.87
C ASN A 75 -0.84 -32.47 -8.84
N SER A 76 -1.34 -31.84 -7.77
CA SER A 76 -2.40 -32.43 -6.95
C SER A 76 -3.39 -31.38 -6.46
N ILE A 77 -4.69 -31.68 -6.54
CA ILE A 77 -5.80 -30.85 -6.02
C ILE A 77 -5.65 -30.55 -4.52
N HIS A 78 -4.93 -31.41 -3.79
CA HIS A 78 -4.60 -31.19 -2.37
C HIS A 78 -3.66 -29.99 -2.16
N ASN A 79 -2.98 -29.54 -3.22
CA ASN A 79 -2.04 -28.43 -3.20
C ASN A 79 -2.72 -27.07 -3.41
N ILE A 80 -3.96 -27.02 -3.94
CA ILE A 80 -4.69 -25.76 -4.11
C ILE A 80 -5.06 -25.18 -2.73
N ASN A 81 -5.61 -26.01 -1.85
CA ASN A 81 -5.90 -25.59 -0.47
C ASN A 81 -4.63 -25.30 0.32
N PHE A 82 -3.52 -26.02 0.08
CA PHE A 82 -2.23 -25.69 0.67
C PHE A 82 -1.73 -24.33 0.17
N VAL A 83 -1.81 -24.05 -1.12
CA VAL A 83 -1.39 -22.77 -1.73
C VAL A 83 -2.25 -21.60 -1.26
N TYR A 84 -3.58 -21.76 -1.15
CA TYR A 84 -4.45 -20.74 -0.56
C TYR A 84 -4.19 -20.55 0.93
N ARG A 85 -3.99 -21.64 1.69
CA ARG A 85 -3.67 -21.58 3.12
C ARG A 85 -2.30 -20.97 3.38
N ASP A 86 -1.31 -21.26 2.54
CA ASP A 86 0.04 -20.70 2.61
C ASP A 86 0.05 -19.24 2.16
N MET A 87 -0.79 -18.84 1.18
CA MET A 87 -1.04 -17.44 0.87
C MET A 87 -1.69 -16.68 2.03
N TYR A 88 -2.73 -17.24 2.65
CA TYR A 88 -3.36 -16.65 3.84
C TYR A 88 -2.41 -16.61 5.05
N ASN A 89 -1.62 -17.66 5.27
CA ASN A 89 -0.62 -17.70 6.32
C ASN A 89 0.57 -16.77 6.02
N LYS A 90 0.93 -16.53 4.76
CA LYS A 90 1.90 -15.50 4.37
C LYS A 90 1.38 -14.11 4.67
N ILE A 91 0.10 -13.83 4.34
CA ILE A 91 -0.57 -12.57 4.68
C ILE A 91 -0.60 -12.38 6.21
N ASN A 92 -0.96 -13.41 6.97
CA ASN A 92 -0.95 -13.37 8.43
C ASN A 92 0.47 -13.23 9.00
N SER A 93 1.47 -13.93 8.45
CA SER A 93 2.86 -13.80 8.91
C SER A 93 3.48 -12.43 8.58
N PHE A 94 3.03 -11.79 7.49
CA PHE A 94 3.36 -10.39 7.18
C PHE A 94 2.73 -9.43 8.20
N LEU A 95 1.52 -9.73 8.67
CA LEU A 95 0.86 -9.00 9.75
C LEU A 95 1.51 -9.27 11.12
N GLU A 96 2.03 -10.48 11.37
CA GLU A 96 2.69 -10.87 12.62
C GLU A 96 4.14 -10.38 12.72
N LYS A 97 4.83 -10.14 11.60
CA LYS A 97 6.16 -9.46 11.58
C LYS A 97 6.09 -7.95 11.84
N LYS A 98 4.98 -7.43 12.38
CA LYS A 98 4.80 -6.05 12.89
C LYS A 98 5.61 -5.73 14.16
N SER A 99 6.67 -6.48 14.48
CA SER A 99 7.55 -6.11 15.58
C SER A 99 8.58 -5.10 15.09
N LYS A 100 8.49 -3.89 15.65
CA LYS A 100 9.41 -2.74 15.52
C LYS A 100 9.09 -1.80 14.34
N HIS A 101 8.14 -0.91 14.59
CA HIS A 101 8.03 0.40 13.94
C HIS A 101 9.30 1.22 14.17
N HIS A 102 10.42 0.82 13.56
CA HIS A 102 11.53 1.72 13.32
C HIS A 102 11.00 2.82 12.40
N SER A 103 11.18 4.09 12.78
CA SER A 103 10.74 5.30 12.08
C SER A 103 10.52 5.05 10.59
N LEU A 104 9.26 5.09 10.13
CA LEU A 104 8.90 4.88 8.72
C LEU A 104 9.72 5.79 7.80
N PHE A 105 10.11 6.96 8.30
CA PHE A 105 11.00 7.92 7.66
C PHE A 105 12.07 8.36 8.69
N GLY A 106 13.36 8.07 8.45
CA GLY A 106 14.57 8.57 9.18
C GLY A 106 14.73 8.16 10.66
N LYS A 107 15.79 7.43 11.06
CA LYS A 107 17.15 8.02 11.26
C LYS A 107 18.38 7.11 11.01
N HIS A 108 18.25 5.86 10.57
CA HIS A 108 19.41 4.95 10.36
C HIS A 108 19.27 3.96 9.18
N LYS A 109 18.62 4.35 8.09
CA LYS A 109 18.52 3.49 6.90
C LYS A 109 19.08 4.21 5.68
N ASN A 110 20.00 3.57 4.97
CA ASN A 110 20.62 4.04 3.72
C ASN A 110 19.64 4.06 2.53
N VAL A 111 18.33 4.16 2.79
CA VAL A 111 17.27 4.02 1.78
C VAL A 111 16.55 5.36 1.66
N PRO A 112 16.57 6.00 0.48
CA PRO A 112 15.79 7.20 0.19
C PRO A 112 14.29 7.00 0.44
N ASP A 113 13.58 8.05 0.85
CA ASP A 113 12.13 7.97 1.10
C ASP A 113 11.34 7.59 -0.17
N GLU A 114 11.87 7.93 -1.35
CA GLU A 114 11.33 7.57 -2.65
C GLU A 114 11.38 6.06 -2.94
N GLU A 115 12.31 5.35 -2.31
CA GLU A 115 12.48 3.91 -2.44
C GLU A 115 11.63 3.12 -1.44
N ILE A 116 10.86 3.82 -0.59
CA ILE A 116 9.90 3.22 0.32
C ILE A 116 8.55 3.10 -0.40
N TYR A 117 8.15 1.86 -0.67
CA TYR A 117 6.89 1.54 -1.31
C TYR A 117 5.85 1.08 -0.29
N PHE A 118 4.61 1.44 -0.57
CA PHE A 118 3.44 1.12 0.23
C PHE A 118 2.38 0.41 -0.63
N CYS A 119 1.51 -0.32 0.05
CA CYS A 119 0.32 -0.99 -0.47
C CYS A 119 -0.89 -0.68 0.42
N ILE A 120 -2.10 -0.88 -0.08
CA ILE A 120 -3.29 -0.94 0.78
C ILE A 120 -3.37 -2.35 1.38
N THR A 121 -3.59 -2.43 2.69
CA THR A 121 -3.45 -3.67 3.48
C THR A 121 -4.27 -4.85 2.97
N ASN A 122 -5.45 -4.62 2.39
CA ASN A 122 -6.23 -5.69 1.76
C ASN A 122 -7.03 -5.20 0.54
N PHE A 123 -7.42 -6.15 -0.32
CA PHE A 123 -8.15 -5.89 -1.55
C PHE A 123 -9.56 -5.30 -1.31
N SER A 124 -10.25 -5.78 -0.28
CA SER A 124 -11.60 -5.32 0.06
C SER A 124 -11.62 -3.83 0.43
N LEU A 125 -10.67 -3.38 1.25
CA LEU A 125 -10.51 -1.98 1.63
C LEU A 125 -10.18 -1.12 0.41
N LYS A 126 -9.27 -1.60 -0.46
CA LYS A 126 -8.96 -0.92 -1.71
C LYS A 126 -10.20 -0.73 -2.58
N LYS A 127 -11.05 -1.76 -2.69
CA LYS A 127 -12.30 -1.68 -3.45
C LYS A 127 -13.24 -0.63 -2.86
N VAL A 128 -13.48 -0.67 -1.54
CA VAL A 128 -14.34 0.33 -0.87
C VAL A 128 -13.79 1.74 -1.05
N LEU A 129 -12.48 1.95 -0.89
CA LEU A 129 -11.85 3.26 -1.11
C LEU A 129 -11.99 3.74 -2.56
N ASN A 130 -11.94 2.84 -3.54
CA ASN A 130 -12.13 3.17 -4.95
C ASN A 130 -13.60 3.48 -5.28
N ASP A 131 -14.54 2.80 -4.64
CA ASP A 131 -15.97 3.06 -4.78
C ASP A 131 -16.35 4.41 -4.17
N LEU A 132 -15.60 4.86 -3.14
CA LEU A 132 -15.75 6.19 -2.53
C LEU A 132 -15.08 7.34 -3.30
N LEU A 133 -14.35 7.05 -4.39
CA LEU A 133 -13.85 8.07 -5.30
C LEU A 133 -14.95 8.50 -6.25
N GLU A 134 -15.21 9.80 -6.30
CA GLU A 134 -16.13 10.39 -7.25
C GLU A 134 -15.58 10.31 -8.69
N ASN A 135 -16.46 10.37 -9.69
CA ASN A 135 -16.05 10.25 -11.10
C ASN A 135 -15.07 11.36 -11.50
N GLU A 136 -15.26 12.58 -10.99
CA GLU A 136 -14.37 13.72 -11.22
C GLU A 136 -12.96 13.46 -10.65
N GLU A 137 -12.87 12.87 -9.45
CA GLU A 137 -11.59 12.50 -8.83
C GLU A 137 -10.88 11.42 -9.66
N LYS A 138 -11.62 10.43 -10.17
CA LYS A 138 -11.06 9.39 -11.05
C LYS A 138 -10.53 9.97 -12.35
N GLU A 139 -11.23 10.92 -12.96
CA GLU A 139 -10.77 11.60 -14.18
C GLU A 139 -9.54 12.47 -13.92
N TYR A 140 -9.51 13.20 -12.80
CA TYR A 140 -8.37 13.99 -12.37
C TYR A 140 -7.11 13.13 -12.24
N ILE A 141 -7.21 12.02 -11.50
CA ILE A 141 -6.10 11.09 -11.31
C ILE A 141 -5.67 10.51 -12.66
N LYS A 142 -6.58 10.10 -13.54
CA LYS A 142 -6.25 9.58 -14.89
C LYS A 142 -5.46 10.60 -15.72
N LYS A 143 -5.86 11.88 -15.71
CA LYS A 143 -5.16 12.95 -16.44
C LYS A 143 -3.73 13.14 -15.93
N ILE A 144 -3.52 13.08 -14.63
CA ILE A 144 -2.19 13.21 -14.01
C ILE A 144 -1.35 11.95 -14.21
N TYR A 145 -1.93 10.78 -13.96
CA TYR A 145 -1.25 9.50 -14.09
C TYR A 145 -0.69 9.30 -15.51
N LYS A 146 -1.49 9.58 -16.54
CA LYS A 146 -1.06 9.51 -17.94
C LYS A 146 0.06 10.51 -18.27
N LYS A 147 0.06 11.68 -17.62
CA LYS A 147 1.02 12.75 -17.89
C LYS A 147 2.35 12.60 -17.14
N TYR A 148 2.36 11.93 -15.99
CA TYR A 148 3.52 11.94 -15.08
C TYR A 148 4.05 10.55 -14.68
N ILE A 149 3.36 9.45 -15.01
CA ILE A 149 3.72 8.09 -14.54
C ILE A 149 3.91 7.08 -15.69
N GLU A 150 3.34 7.29 -16.88
CA GLU A 150 3.56 6.45 -18.08
C GLU A 150 4.61 7.02 -19.07
N SER A 151 5.39 8.03 -18.67
CA SER A 151 6.53 8.56 -19.45
C SER A 151 7.84 7.88 -19.10
#